data_AF-A0A0A2WZY6-F1
#
_entry.id   AF-A0A0A2WZY6-F1
#
_cell.length_a   1.000
_cell.length_b   1.000
_cell.length_c   1.000
_cell.angle_alpha   90.00
_cell.angle_beta   90.00
_cell.angle_gamma   90.00
#
_symmetry.space_group_name_H-M   'P 1'
#
loop_
_entity.id
_entity.type
_entity.pdbx_description
1 polymer ?
#
loop_
_entity_poly.entity_id
_entity_poly.type
_entity_poly.pdbx_seq_one_letter_code
_entity_poly.pdbx_strand_id
1 'polypeptide(L)'
;MTSRQRLMFANGIVLGLFAIPSFFMDIRAIFFGAGPLVTALRGEPSSGIGFLEAHGLAAIFALWFLYVGRTQAPPARAWHFTGAAVHTLLGASNIALWHFFIFMDMLALGYVSTAVHIAFAVLQFVVGMRATSHRAAADALRN
;
A
#
# COMPACT_ATOMS: atom_id res chain seq x y z
N MET A 1 14.14 11.66 12.70
CA MET A 1 13.69 11.19 11.37
C MET A 1 13.47 12.36 10.44
N THR A 2 14.08 12.35 9.26
CA THR A 2 13.82 13.27 8.15
C THR A 2 12.37 13.18 7.65
N SER A 3 11.91 14.14 6.85
CA SER A 3 10.57 14.10 6.23
C SER A 3 10.38 12.85 5.36
N ARG A 4 11.41 12.45 4.61
CA ARG A 4 11.43 11.23 3.78
C ARG A 4 11.27 9.96 4.61
N GLN A 5 12.00 9.87 5.72
CA GLN A 5 11.88 8.77 6.67
C GLN A 5 10.48 8.71 7.30
N ARG A 6 9.95 9.85 7.75
CA ARG A 6 8.61 9.93 8.34
C ARG A 6 7.52 9.49 7.35
N LEU A 7 7.60 9.92 6.10
CA LEU A 7 6.64 9.51 5.08
C LEU A 7 6.71 8.01 4.76
N MET A 8 7.91 7.43 4.68
CA MET A 8 8.08 5.97 4.54
C MET A 8 7.51 5.21 5.74
N PHE A 9 7.82 5.68 6.94
CA PHE A 9 7.34 5.06 8.15
C PHE A 9 5.81 5.12 8.27
N ALA A 10 5.21 6.29 8.00
CA ALA A 10 3.75 6.46 7.99
C ALA A 10 3.06 5.61 6.91
N ASN A 11 3.65 5.51 5.72
CA ASN A 11 3.18 4.60 4.67
C ASN A 11 3.17 3.16 5.17
N GLY A 12 4.29 2.69 5.73
CA GLY A 12 4.38 1.35 6.29
C GLY A 12 3.35 1.07 7.39
N ILE A 13 3.09 2.04 8.28
CA ILE A 13 2.03 1.91 9.30
C ILE A 13 0.66 1.75 8.63
N VAL A 14 0.28 2.70 7.77
CA VAL A 14 -1.05 2.71 7.14
C VAL A 14 -1.26 1.45 6.33
N LEU A 15 -0.31 1.10 5.46
CA LEU A 15 -0.38 -0.10 4.64
C LEU A 15 -0.49 -1.36 5.52
N GLY A 16 0.32 -1.46 6.58
CA GLY A 16 0.31 -2.61 7.48
C GLY A 16 -0.97 -2.75 8.30
N LEU A 17 -1.53 -1.64 8.81
CA LEU A 17 -2.77 -1.62 9.59
C LEU A 17 -3.96 -2.18 8.81
N PHE A 18 -4.01 -1.99 7.49
CA PHE A 18 -5.07 -2.54 6.66
C PHE A 18 -4.70 -3.90 6.05
N ALA A 19 -3.48 -4.08 5.56
CA ALA A 19 -3.08 -5.30 4.86
C ALA A 19 -2.98 -6.51 5.78
N ILE A 20 -2.40 -6.38 6.98
CA ILE A 20 -2.17 -7.52 7.87
C ILE A 20 -3.51 -8.11 8.36
N PRO A 21 -4.46 -7.34 8.91
CA PRO A 21 -5.75 -7.90 9.30
C PRO A 21 -6.50 -8.49 8.11
N SER A 22 -6.48 -7.83 6.95
CA SER A 22 -7.18 -8.29 5.75
C SER A 22 -6.61 -9.61 5.25
N PHE A 23 -5.28 -9.78 5.25
CA PHE A 23 -4.63 -11.05 4.90
C PHE A 23 -5.11 -12.22 5.78
N PHE A 24 -5.22 -12.02 7.09
CA PHE A 24 -5.77 -13.04 7.98
C PHE A 24 -7.27 -13.27 7.77
N MET A 25 -8.03 -12.24 7.39
CA MET A 25 -9.43 -12.41 7.00
C MET A 25 -9.59 -13.20 5.70
N ASP A 26 -8.70 -13.03 4.73
CA ASP A 26 -8.70 -13.83 3.50
C ASP A 26 -8.49 -15.31 3.82
N ILE A 27 -7.46 -15.62 4.63
CA ILE A 27 -7.19 -16.99 5.08
C ILE A 27 -8.42 -17.58 5.78
N ARG A 28 -9.04 -16.81 6.69
CA ARG A 28 -10.23 -17.24 7.42
C ARG A 28 -11.41 -17.51 6.49
N ALA A 29 -11.63 -16.66 5.48
CA ALA A 29 -12.73 -16.80 4.54
C ALA A 29 -12.50 -17.96 3.56
N ILE A 30 -11.29 -18.09 3.02
CA ILE A 30 -10.93 -19.11 2.01
C ILE A 30 -10.91 -20.51 2.62
N PHE A 31 -10.18 -20.70 3.74
CA PHE A 31 -9.93 -22.04 4.28
C PHE A 31 -10.95 -22.48 5.33
N PHE A 32 -11.55 -21.53 6.06
CA PHE A 32 -12.46 -21.84 7.17
C PHE A 32 -13.90 -21.40 6.90
N GLY A 33 -14.18 -20.76 5.76
CA GLY A 33 -15.53 -20.33 5.39
C GLY A 33 -16.16 -19.38 6.41
N ALA A 34 -15.35 -18.56 7.10
CA ALA A 34 -15.81 -17.68 8.15
C ALA A 34 -15.41 -16.21 7.95
N GLY A 35 -16.28 -15.29 8.38
CA GLY A 35 -16.03 -13.84 8.32
C GLY A 35 -16.74 -13.14 7.16
N PRO A 36 -16.58 -11.82 7.04
CA PRO A 36 -17.35 -10.99 6.12
C PRO A 36 -16.98 -11.20 4.64
N LEU A 37 -15.79 -11.76 4.36
CA LEU A 37 -15.31 -12.00 3.00
C LEU A 37 -15.81 -13.34 2.41
N VAL A 38 -16.49 -14.18 3.20
CA VAL A 38 -16.96 -15.51 2.75
C VAL A 38 -17.90 -15.40 1.57
N THR A 39 -18.76 -14.38 1.55
CA THR A 39 -19.72 -14.15 0.47
C THR A 39 -19.00 -13.94 -0.87
N ALA A 40 -17.80 -13.33 -0.85
CA ALA A 40 -17.00 -13.05 -2.04
C ALA A 40 -16.00 -14.16 -2.39
N LEU A 41 -15.53 -14.93 -1.41
CA LEU A 41 -14.39 -15.85 -1.59
C LEU A 41 -14.77 -17.35 -1.55
N ARG A 42 -15.94 -17.71 -1.00
CA ARG A 42 -16.32 -19.11 -0.84
C ARG A 42 -16.73 -19.72 -2.18
N GLY A 43 -16.03 -20.79 -2.58
CA GLY A 43 -16.29 -21.48 -3.85
C GLY A 43 -15.73 -20.76 -5.07
N GLU A 44 -14.95 -19.67 -4.87
CA GLU A 44 -14.31 -18.91 -5.94
C GLU A 44 -12.78 -18.86 -5.72
N PRO A 45 -12.05 -19.97 -6.01
CA PRO A 45 -10.62 -20.07 -5.74
C PRO A 45 -9.78 -18.99 -6.43
N SER A 46 -10.21 -18.52 -7.61
CA SER A 46 -9.49 -17.52 -8.38
C SER A 46 -9.48 -16.16 -7.67
N SER A 47 -10.63 -15.75 -7.09
CA SER A 47 -10.72 -14.53 -6.28
C SER A 47 -9.97 -14.68 -4.95
N GLY A 48 -9.99 -15.88 -4.36
CA GLY A 48 -9.21 -16.19 -3.16
C GLY A 48 -7.72 -15.94 -3.33
N ILE A 49 -7.13 -16.39 -4.44
CA ILE A 49 -5.71 -16.12 -4.76
C ILE A 49 -5.46 -14.62 -4.86
N GLY A 50 -6.30 -13.89 -5.61
CA GLY A 50 -6.13 -12.46 -5.82
C GLY A 50 -6.15 -11.63 -4.53
N PHE A 51 -7.08 -11.92 -3.62
CA PHE A 51 -7.16 -11.26 -2.31
C PHE A 51 -5.94 -11.58 -1.44
N LEU A 52 -5.58 -12.86 -1.33
CA LEU A 52 -4.46 -13.32 -0.51
C LEU A 52 -3.13 -12.73 -0.98
N GLU A 53 -2.88 -12.71 -2.30
CA GLU A 53 -1.69 -12.12 -2.89
C GLU A 53 -1.66 -10.60 -2.70
N ALA A 54 -2.79 -9.90 -2.91
CA ALA A 54 -2.88 -8.45 -2.76
C ALA A 54 -2.57 -8.02 -1.32
N HIS A 55 -3.25 -8.60 -0.32
CA HIS A 55 -3.01 -8.25 1.08
C HIS A 55 -1.66 -8.78 1.59
N GLY A 56 -1.22 -9.96 1.15
CA GLY A 56 0.08 -10.51 1.51
C GLY A 56 1.24 -9.66 1.02
N LEU A 57 1.24 -9.27 -0.26
CA LEU A 57 2.26 -8.37 -0.81
C LEU A 57 2.22 -6.98 -0.17
N ALA A 58 1.03 -6.44 0.11
CA ALA A 58 0.88 -5.17 0.82
C ALA A 58 1.47 -5.26 2.24
N ALA A 59 1.27 -6.37 2.97
CA ALA A 59 1.88 -6.60 4.28
C ALA A 59 3.41 -6.67 4.20
N ILE A 60 3.96 -7.33 3.18
CA ILE A 60 5.41 -7.37 2.94
C ILE A 60 5.95 -5.96 2.68
N PHE A 61 5.32 -5.18 1.79
CA PHE A 61 5.71 -3.80 1.53
C PHE A 61 5.60 -2.91 2.78
N ALA A 62 4.58 -3.12 3.61
CA ALA A 62 4.43 -2.40 4.86
C ALA A 62 5.66 -2.59 5.77
N LEU A 63 6.11 -3.84 5.95
CA LEU A 63 7.31 -4.16 6.73
C LEU A 63 8.57 -3.51 6.14
N TRP A 64 8.74 -3.56 4.82
CA TRP A 64 9.86 -2.90 4.14
C TRP A 64 9.85 -1.39 4.32
N PHE A 65 8.69 -0.73 4.20
CA PHE A 65 8.59 0.72 4.39
C PHE A 65 8.81 1.14 5.85
N LEU A 66 8.34 0.34 6.81
CA LEU A 66 8.63 0.53 8.24
C LEU A 66 10.14 0.41 8.52
N TYR A 67 10.78 -0.62 7.96
CA TYR A 67 12.22 -0.84 8.09
C TYR A 67 13.02 0.32 7.48
N VAL A 68 12.77 0.64 6.22
CA VAL A 68 13.47 1.70 5.48
C VAL A 68 13.27 3.07 6.15
N GLY A 69 12.05 3.36 6.62
CA GLY A 69 11.73 4.59 7.36
C GLY A 69 12.49 4.76 8.67
N ARG A 70 13.03 3.68 9.25
CA ARG A 70 13.81 3.68 10.50
C ARG A 70 15.32 3.58 10.31
N THR A 71 15.80 3.40 9.08
CA THR A 71 17.25 3.36 8.81
C THR A 71 17.92 4.70 9.12
N GLN A 72 19.22 4.72 9.40
CA GLN A 72 19.94 5.96 9.72
C GLN A 72 20.04 6.91 8.51
N ALA A 73 20.18 6.37 7.30
CA ALA A 73 20.24 7.15 6.07
C ALA A 73 18.83 7.50 5.54
N PRO A 74 18.64 8.67 4.88
CA PRO A 74 17.38 8.98 4.22
C PRO A 74 17.05 7.97 3.10
N PRO A 75 15.81 7.45 3.01
CA PRO A 75 15.39 6.48 2.00
C PRO A 75 15.70 6.95 0.59
N ALA A 76 16.37 6.14 -0.23
CA ALA A 76 16.64 6.47 -1.64
C ALA A 76 15.33 6.77 -2.41
N ARG A 77 15.42 7.54 -3.51
CA ARG A 77 14.25 7.92 -4.33
C ARG A 77 13.42 6.72 -4.81
N ALA A 78 14.10 5.60 -5.08
CA ALA A 78 13.47 4.38 -5.55
C ALA A 78 12.40 3.89 -4.58
N TRP A 79 12.62 3.97 -3.26
CA TRP A 79 11.64 3.59 -2.25
C TRP A 79 10.37 4.43 -2.30
N HIS A 80 10.49 5.72 -2.59
CA HIS A 80 9.33 6.59 -2.77
C HIS A 80 8.58 6.24 -4.07
N PHE A 81 9.29 5.97 -5.18
CA PHE A 81 8.61 5.52 -6.40
C PHE A 81 7.96 4.15 -6.26
N THR A 82 8.58 3.20 -5.54
CA THR A 82 7.94 1.93 -5.18
C THR A 82 6.67 2.17 -4.36
N GLY A 83 6.73 3.03 -3.34
CA GLY A 83 5.55 3.40 -2.56
C GLY A 83 4.44 4.03 -3.41
N ALA A 84 4.80 4.92 -4.33
CA ALA A 84 3.85 5.52 -5.26
C ALA A 84 3.21 4.47 -6.16
N ALA A 85 4.00 3.58 -6.76
CA ALA A 85 3.53 2.52 -7.64
C ALA A 85 2.59 1.53 -6.91
N VAL A 86 2.95 1.11 -5.69
CA VAL A 86 2.10 0.24 -4.85
C VAL A 86 0.75 0.89 -4.61
N HIS A 87 0.72 2.15 -4.18
CA HIS A 87 -0.55 2.83 -3.90
C HIS A 87 -1.36 3.15 -5.14
N THR A 88 -0.72 3.51 -6.25
CA THR A 88 -1.42 3.69 -7.53
C THR A 88 -2.07 2.37 -7.96
N LEU A 89 -1.35 1.25 -7.88
CA LEU A 89 -1.89 -0.06 -8.22
C LEU A 89 -3.08 -0.41 -7.32
N LEU A 90 -2.94 -0.31 -6.00
CA LEU A 90 -4.03 -0.63 -5.06
C LEU A 90 -5.23 0.29 -5.22
N GLY A 91 -5.01 1.60 -5.38
CA GLY A 91 -6.08 2.56 -5.62
C GLY A 91 -6.79 2.34 -6.96
N ALA A 92 -6.05 2.02 -8.02
CA ALA A 92 -6.63 1.68 -9.32
C ALA A 92 -7.41 0.37 -9.26
N SER A 93 -6.90 -0.64 -8.56
CA SER A 93 -7.62 -1.90 -8.33
C SER A 93 -8.93 -1.67 -7.57
N ASN A 94 -8.94 -0.83 -6.54
CA ASN A 94 -10.18 -0.47 -5.84
C ASN A 94 -11.23 0.12 -6.80
N ILE A 95 -10.83 1.03 -7.69
CA ILE A 95 -11.73 1.66 -8.66
C ILE A 95 -12.21 0.64 -9.70
N ALA A 96 -11.29 -0.15 -10.27
CA ALA A 96 -11.61 -1.14 -11.31
C ALA A 96 -12.49 -2.27 -10.78
N LEU A 97 -12.32 -2.64 -9.51
CA LEU A 97 -13.01 -3.73 -8.84
C LEU A 97 -14.04 -3.22 -7.81
N TRP A 98 -14.56 -2.00 -8.00
CA TRP A 98 -15.43 -1.30 -7.04
C TRP A 98 -16.67 -2.11 -6.65
N HIS A 99 -17.16 -2.97 -7.56
CA HIS A 99 -18.30 -3.84 -7.31
C HIS A 99 -18.11 -4.75 -6.09
N PHE A 100 -16.89 -5.16 -5.74
CA PHE A 100 -16.64 -5.94 -4.52
C PHE A 100 -17.03 -5.17 -3.25
N PHE A 101 -16.79 -3.85 -3.19
CA PHE A 101 -17.21 -3.04 -2.04
C PHE A 101 -18.72 -2.91 -1.94
N ILE A 102 -19.44 -2.93 -3.07
CA ILE A 102 -20.92 -2.95 -3.07
C ILE A 102 -21.41 -4.31 -2.59
N PHE A 103 -20.89 -5.38 -3.19
CA PHE A 103 -21.33 -6.75 -2.92
C PHE A 103 -21.07 -7.20 -1.48
N MET A 104 -19.98 -6.74 -0.88
CA MET A 104 -19.63 -7.04 0.52
C MET A 104 -20.21 -6.04 1.54
N ASP A 105 -20.99 -5.05 1.09
CA ASP A 105 -21.50 -3.95 1.93
C ASP A 105 -20.39 -3.19 2.69
N MET A 106 -19.32 -2.88 1.97
CA MET A 106 -18.09 -2.24 2.50
C MET A 106 -17.80 -0.90 1.83
N LEU A 107 -18.81 -0.17 1.34
CA LEU A 107 -18.62 1.10 0.63
C LEU A 107 -17.83 2.14 1.42
N ALA A 108 -18.09 2.27 2.73
CA ALA A 108 -17.34 3.18 3.59
C ALA A 108 -15.83 2.87 3.59
N LEU A 109 -15.47 1.58 3.71
CA LEU A 109 -14.09 1.13 3.62
C LEU A 109 -13.51 1.36 2.21
N GLY A 110 -14.30 1.12 1.16
CA GLY A 110 -13.92 1.40 -0.23
C GLY A 110 -13.54 2.85 -0.46
N TYR A 111 -14.36 3.81 0.00
CA TYR A 111 -14.06 5.24 -0.11
C TYR A 111 -12.79 5.63 0.66
N VAL A 112 -12.70 5.22 1.94
CA VAL A 112 -11.58 5.58 2.81
C VAL A 112 -10.26 5.00 2.27
N SER A 113 -10.23 3.71 1.96
CA SER A 113 -9.02 3.04 1.46
C SER A 113 -8.55 3.62 0.13
N THR A 114 -9.47 3.91 -0.80
CA THR A 114 -9.15 4.50 -2.09
C THR A 114 -8.59 5.92 -1.95
N ALA A 115 -9.21 6.76 -1.11
CA ALA A 115 -8.71 8.10 -0.84
C ALA A 115 -7.30 8.07 -0.21
N VAL A 116 -7.07 7.15 0.74
CA VAL A 116 -5.76 6.94 1.35
C VAL A 116 -4.72 6.51 0.32
N HIS A 117 -5.05 5.57 -0.56
CA HIS A 117 -4.15 5.15 -1.63
C HIS A 117 -3.80 6.31 -2.56
N ILE A 118 -4.77 7.09 -3.02
CA ILE A 118 -4.51 8.26 -3.87
C ILE A 118 -3.59 9.27 -3.14
N ALA A 119 -3.89 9.57 -1.88
CA ALA A 119 -3.10 10.51 -1.09
C ALA A 119 -1.64 10.07 -0.95
N PHE A 120 -1.40 8.81 -0.58
CA PHE A 120 -0.03 8.29 -0.48
C PHE A 120 0.65 8.16 -1.84
N ALA A 121 -0.07 7.76 -2.90
CA ALA A 121 0.50 7.72 -4.24
C ALA A 121 1.09 9.08 -4.65
N VAL A 122 0.31 10.15 -4.46
CA VAL A 122 0.73 11.53 -4.76
C VAL A 122 1.88 11.98 -3.86
N LEU A 123 1.77 11.79 -2.54
CA LEU A 123 2.81 12.21 -1.60
C LEU A 123 4.15 11.52 -1.86
N GLN A 124 4.12 10.21 -2.10
CA GLN A 124 5.32 9.44 -2.41
C GLN A 124 5.94 9.88 -3.73
N PHE A 125 5.13 10.08 -4.76
CA PHE A 125 5.61 10.54 -6.06
C PHE A 125 6.29 11.91 -5.95
N VAL A 126 5.64 12.89 -5.32
CA VAL A 126 6.18 14.25 -5.15
C VAL A 126 7.49 14.24 -4.36
N VAL A 127 7.59 13.46 -3.28
CA VAL A 127 8.83 13.34 -2.50
C VAL A 127 9.93 12.62 -3.29
N GLY A 128 9.58 11.58 -4.06
CA GLY A 128 10.50 10.90 -4.97
C GLY A 128 11.11 11.85 -6.01
N MET A 129 10.28 12.74 -6.58
CA MET A 129 10.71 13.77 -7.53
C MET A 129 11.62 14.82 -6.87
N ARG A 130 11.32 15.28 -5.65
CA ARG A 130 12.18 16.27 -4.96
C ARG A 130 13.54 15.72 -4.58
N ALA A 131 13.64 14.41 -4.35
CA ALA A 131 14.91 13.76 -4.02
C ALA A 131 15.93 13.74 -5.16
N THR A 132 15.50 13.90 -6.43
CA THR A 132 16.42 14.00 -7.59
C THR A 132 17.02 15.39 -7.71
N SER A 133 16.21 16.43 -7.51
CA SER A 133 16.64 17.84 -7.60
C SER A 133 17.75 18.17 -6.61
N HIS A 134 17.69 17.63 -5.38
CA HIS A 134 18.74 17.86 -4.38
C HIS A 134 20.08 17.21 -4.71
N ARG A 135 20.09 16.04 -5.38
CA ARG A 135 21.33 15.40 -5.82
C ARG A 135 21.95 16.15 -7.00
N ALA A 136 21.14 16.47 -8.01
CA ALA A 136 21.61 17.21 -9.18
C ALA A 136 22.19 18.60 -8.81
N ALA A 137 21.53 19.33 -7.89
CA ALA A 137 22.04 20.60 -7.40
C ALA A 137 23.34 20.46 -6.58
N ALA A 138 23.48 19.40 -5.78
CA ALA A 138 24.69 19.15 -5.00
C ALA A 138 25.88 18.75 -5.89
N ASP A 139 25.62 18.01 -6.97
CA ASP A 139 26.65 17.61 -7.95
C ASP A 139 27.09 18.81 -8.80
N ALA A 140 26.18 19.73 -9.13
CA ALA A 140 26.50 20.97 -9.86
C ALA A 140 27.37 21.96 -9.07
N LEU A 141 27.32 21.95 -7.74
CA LEU A 141 28.16 22.79 -6.88
C LEU A 141 29.56 22.21 -6.61
N ARG A 142 29.81 20.95 -7.02
CA ARG A 142 31.08 20.24 -6.84
C ARG A 142 31.99 20.29 -8.07
N ASN A 143 31.46 20.77 -9.19
CA ASN A 143 32.17 20.96 -10.46
C ASN A 143 32.39 22.45 -10.70
#